data_AF-A0A132MYT3-F1
#
_entry.id   AF-A0A132MYT3-F1
#
_cell.length_a   1.000
_cell.length_b   1.000
_cell.length_c   1.000
_cell.angle_alpha   90.00
_cell.angle_beta   90.00
_cell.angle_gamma   90.00
#
_symmetry.space_group_name_H-M   'P 1'
#
loop_
_entity.id
_entity.type
_entity.pdbx_description
1 polymer ?
#
loop_
_entity_poly.entity_id
_entity_poly.type
_entity_poly.pdbx_seq_one_letter_code
_entity_poly.pdbx_strand_id
1 'polypeptide(L)'
;MTQEAIIQGSVLKDGQPVNGYVRLLNNDGEFVAEVPTSATGQFRFFAAPGEWTVRALVPGATVDRKVVAQRGVVAEVEVAVPA
;
A
#
# COMPACT_ATOMS: atom_id res chain seq x y z
N MET A 1 -4.57 -21.39 12.75
CA MET A 1 -4.32 -21.06 11.33
C MET A 1 -4.47 -19.55 11.18
N THR A 2 -3.35 -18.84 11.01
CA THR A 2 -3.28 -17.39 10.77
C THR A 2 -3.70 -17.11 9.34
N GLN A 3 -4.99 -16.92 9.12
CA GLN A 3 -5.50 -16.58 7.80
C GLN A 3 -5.20 -15.08 7.58
N GLU A 4 -4.25 -14.82 6.70
CA GLU A 4 -3.74 -13.49 6.35
C GLU A 4 -4.82 -12.69 5.59
N ALA A 5 -4.86 -11.38 5.83
CA ALA A 5 -5.58 -10.42 5.00
C ALA A 5 -4.67 -9.92 3.88
N ILE A 6 -5.26 -9.56 2.74
CA ILE A 6 -4.51 -9.07 1.58
C ILE A 6 -4.79 -7.59 1.42
N ILE A 7 -3.74 -6.78 1.38
CA ILE A 7 -3.81 -5.37 0.97
C ILE A 7 -3.10 -5.27 -0.37
N GLN A 8 -3.77 -4.74 -1.38
CA GLN A 8 -3.17 -4.55 -2.70
C GLN A 8 -3.65 -3.26 -3.33
N GLY A 9 -2.97 -2.84 -4.39
CA GLY A 9 -3.35 -1.62 -5.06
C GLY A 9 -2.38 -1.18 -6.13
N SER A 10 -2.56 0.07 -6.55
CA SER A 10 -1.70 0.75 -7.53
C SER A 10 -1.30 2.12 -7.01
N VAL A 11 -0.11 2.57 -7.43
CA VAL A 11 0.35 3.94 -7.24
C VAL A 11 0.33 4.63 -8.59
N LEU A 12 -0.41 5.73 -8.67
CA LEU A 12 -0.58 6.52 -9.88
C LEU A 12 -0.08 7.94 -9.62
N LYS A 13 0.75 8.49 -10.51
CA LYS A 13 1.08 9.91 -10.54
C LYS A 13 0.45 10.53 -11.78
N ASP A 14 -0.40 11.54 -11.60
CA ASP A 14 -1.15 12.18 -12.68
C ASP A 14 -1.93 11.17 -13.57
N GLY A 15 -2.51 10.15 -12.93
CA GLY A 15 -3.25 9.07 -13.59
C GLY A 15 -2.38 8.02 -14.29
N GLN A 16 -1.05 8.14 -14.26
CA GLN A 16 -0.13 7.20 -14.87
C GLN A 16 0.55 6.32 -13.81
N PRO A 17 0.74 5.01 -14.07
CA PRO A 17 1.52 4.15 -13.19
C PRO A 17 2.93 4.71 -12.96
N VAL A 18 3.37 4.71 -11.70
CA VAL A 18 4.68 5.21 -11.33
C VAL A 18 5.47 4.15 -10.55
N ASN A 19 6.77 4.07 -10.86
CA ASN A 19 7.70 3.21 -10.13
C ASN A 19 8.15 3.89 -8.82
N GLY A 20 8.25 3.09 -7.76
CA GLY A 20 8.71 3.51 -6.45
C GLY A 20 8.66 2.37 -5.46
N TYR A 21 8.51 2.72 -4.19
CA TYR A 21 8.35 1.78 -3.09
C TYR A 21 7.06 2.08 -2.34
N VAL A 22 6.45 1.04 -1.80
CA VAL A 22 5.31 1.16 -0.90
C VAL A 22 5.70 0.56 0.43
N ARG A 23 5.46 1.30 1.50
CA ARG A 23 5.63 0.85 2.88
C ARG A 23 4.29 0.53 3.51
N LEU A 24 4.26 -0.52 4.31
CA LEU A 24 3.17 -0.84 5.19
C LEU A 24 3.57 -0.45 6.62
N LEU A 25 2.73 0.35 7.28
CA LEU A 25 2.92 0.78 8.65
C LEU A 25 1.73 0.32 9.52
N ASN A 26 2.01 -0.11 10.75
CA ASN A 26 0.97 -0.49 11.69
C ASN A 26 0.18 0.73 12.20
N ASN A 27 -0.79 0.50 13.09
CA ASN A 27 -1.65 1.56 13.63
C ASN A 27 -0.88 2.64 14.43
N ASP A 28 0.28 2.29 14.98
CA ASP A 28 1.16 3.22 15.70
C ASP A 28 2.08 4.00 14.75
N GLY A 29 1.99 3.73 13.44
CA GLY A 29 2.83 4.36 12.41
C GLY A 29 4.22 3.75 12.31
N GLU A 30 4.46 2.58 12.91
CA GLU A 30 5.73 1.87 12.81
C GLU A 30 5.84 1.11 11.49
N PHE A 31 7.03 1.13 10.91
CA PHE A 31 7.34 0.39 9.69
C PHE A 31 7.29 -1.12 9.90
N VAL A 32 6.54 -1.83 9.06
CA VAL A 32 6.40 -3.29 9.12
C VAL A 32 6.97 -3.99 7.88
N ALA A 33 6.72 -3.44 6.69
CA ALA A 33 7.20 -4.03 5.44
C ALA A 33 7.36 -2.98 4.33
N GLU A 34 8.15 -3.31 3.32
CA GLU A 34 8.31 -2.52 2.09
C GLU A 34 8.29 -3.45 0.87
N VAL A 35 7.62 -3.03 -0.20
CA VAL A 35 7.67 -3.69 -1.51
C VAL A 35 7.89 -2.65 -2.61
N PRO A 36 8.66 -2.97 -3.66
CA PRO A 36 8.69 -2.12 -4.85
C PRO A 36 7.35 -2.21 -5.59
N THR A 37 6.96 -1.13 -6.26
CA THR A 37 5.85 -1.18 -7.21
C THR A 37 6.26 -1.92 -8.48
N SER A 38 5.35 -2.64 -9.13
CA SER A 38 5.57 -3.23 -10.45
C SER A 38 5.67 -2.17 -11.57
N ALA A 39 5.98 -2.60 -12.80
CA ALA A 39 5.93 -1.75 -13.98
C ALA A 39 4.55 -1.13 -14.27
N THR A 40 3.47 -1.70 -13.71
CA THR A 40 2.11 -1.17 -13.76
C THR A 40 1.71 -0.44 -12.48
N GLY A 41 2.69 -0.07 -11.64
CA GLY A 41 2.49 0.67 -10.40
C GLY A 41 1.88 -0.17 -9.27
N GLN A 42 1.76 -1.49 -9.44
CA GLN A 42 1.02 -2.35 -8.51
C GLN A 42 1.87 -2.78 -7.31
N PHE A 43 1.21 -2.99 -6.16
CA PHE A 43 1.82 -3.55 -4.95
C PHE A 43 0.86 -4.52 -4.25
N ARG A 44 1.41 -5.40 -3.41
CA ARG A 44 0.65 -6.32 -2.56
C ARG A 44 1.38 -6.63 -1.25
N PHE A 45 0.63 -6.64 -0.15
CA PHE A 45 1.04 -7.10 1.16
C PHE A 45 0.12 -8.22 1.67
N PHE A 46 0.70 -9.10 2.47
CA PHE A 46 -0.01 -10.05 3.32
C PHE A 46 0.16 -9.56 4.76
N ALA A 47 -0.94 -9.33 5.46
CA ALA A 47 -0.93 -8.69 6.77
C ALA A 47 -1.96 -9.33 7.71
N ALA A 48 -1.80 -9.11 9.01
CA ALA A 48 -2.87 -9.43 9.96
C ALA A 48 -4.10 -8.53 9.71
N PRO A 49 -5.33 -9.00 9.98
CA PRO A 49 -6.50 -8.13 9.99
C PRO A 49 -6.30 -6.97 10.97
N GLY A 50 -6.70 -5.77 10.59
CA GLY A 50 -6.51 -4.56 11.39
C GLY A 50 -6.39 -3.29 10.56
N GLU A 51 -6.10 -2.19 11.24
CA GLU A 51 -5.82 -0.90 10.60
C GLU A 51 -4.35 -0.81 10.20
N TRP A 52 -4.12 -0.33 8.98
CA TRP A 52 -2.80 -0.16 8.39
C TRP A 52 -2.71 1.18 7.67
N THR A 53 -1.48 1.67 7.53
CA THR A 53 -1.16 2.77 6.63
C THR A 53 -0.31 2.24 5.47
N VAL A 54 -0.77 2.50 4.25
CA VAL A 54 -0.01 2.32 3.01
C VAL A 54 0.65 3.65 2.68
N ARG A 55 1.99 3.69 2.65
CA ARG A 55 2.77 4.87 2.31
C ARG A 55 3.49 4.65 0.99
N ALA A 56 3.09 5.36 -0.06
CA ALA A 56 3.81 5.36 -1.32
C ALA A 56 4.97 6.36 -1.28
N LEU A 57 6.15 5.89 -1.68
CA LEU A 57 7.39 6.64 -1.84
C LEU A 57 7.77 6.60 -3.31
N VAL A 58 7.50 7.69 -4.02
CA VAL A 58 7.79 7.83 -5.45
C VAL A 58 8.68 9.06 -5.66
N PRO A 59 9.37 9.18 -6.80
CA PRO A 59 10.20 10.35 -7.06
C PRO A 59 9.44 11.67 -6.86
N GLY A 60 9.91 12.49 -5.91
CA GLY A 60 9.38 13.81 -5.62
C GLY A 60 8.14 13.86 -4.70
N ALA A 61 7.60 12.73 -4.24
CA ALA A 61 6.41 12.74 -3.39
C ALA A 61 6.34 11.56 -2.40
N THR A 62 5.65 11.78 -1.29
CA THR A 62 5.27 10.75 -0.32
C THR A 62 3.79 10.89 0.00
N VAL A 63 3.02 9.82 -0.12
CA VAL A 63 1.56 9.85 0.05
C VAL A 63 1.10 8.69 0.90
N ASP A 64 0.28 8.99 1.90
CA ASP A 64 -0.30 8.00 2.80
C ASP A 64 -1.77 7.72 2.47
N ARG A 65 -2.17 6.47 2.66
CA ARG A 65 -3.56 6.00 2.66
C ARG A 65 -3.79 5.06 3.83
N LYS A 66 -4.82 5.33 4.63
CA LYS A 66 -5.29 4.37 5.63
C LYS A 66 -6.11 3.28 4.96
N VAL A 67 -5.98 2.05 5.44
CA VAL A 67 -6.74 0.90 4.96
C VAL A 67 -7.07 -0.02 6.13
N VAL A 68 -8.27 -0.60 6.10
CA VAL A 68 -8.69 -1.63 7.05
C VAL A 68 -8.61 -2.98 6.34
N ALA A 69 -7.73 -3.85 6.82
CA ALA A 69 -7.57 -5.20 6.30
C ALA A 69 -8.47 -6.17 7.08
N GLN A 70 -9.22 -6.99 6.36
CA GLN A 70 -10.11 -7.99 6.94
C GLN A 70 -9.77 -9.38 6.43
N ARG A 71 -9.96 -10.39 7.27
CA ARG A 71 -9.65 -11.77 6.92
C ARG A 71 -10.51 -12.24 5.74
N GLY A 72 -9.87 -12.86 4.75
CA GLY A 72 -10.56 -13.39 3.57
C GLY A 72 -11.06 -12.32 2.60
N VAL A 73 -10.71 -11.04 2.84
CA VAL A 73 -11.05 -9.91 1.99
C VAL A 73 -9.77 -9.33 1.41
N VAL A 74 -9.83 -8.96 0.13
CA VAL A 74 -8.79 -8.15 -0.52
C VAL A 74 -9.16 -6.69 -0.33
N ALA A 75 -8.34 -5.96 0.42
CA ALA A 75 -8.46 -4.51 0.55
C ALA A 75 -7.73 -3.84 -0.62
N GLU A 76 -8.50 -3.23 -1.53
CA GLU A 76 -7.99 -2.46 -2.67
C GLU A 76 -7.67 -1.03 -2.27
N VAL A 77 -6.48 -0.54 -2.65
CA VAL A 77 -6.00 0.81 -2.31
C VAL A 77 -5.40 1.48 -3.55
N GLU A 78 -6.09 2.48 -4.09
CA GLU A 78 -5.49 3.38 -5.09
C GLU A 78 -4.76 4.53 -4.38
N VAL A 79 -3.47 4.69 -4.68
CA VAL A 79 -2.67 5.79 -4.20
C VAL A 79 -2.41 6.78 -5.34
N ALA A 80 -3.29 7.78 -5.44
CA ALA A 80 -3.09 8.92 -6.32
C ALA A 80 -2.09 9.92 -5.71
N VAL A 81 -0.99 10.13 -6.43
CA VAL A 81 0.07 11.09 -6.13
C VAL A 81 -0.17 12.36 -6.95
N PRO A 82 -0.39 13.51 -6.29
CA PRO A 82 -0.50 14.79 -7.00
C PRO A 82 0.86 15.19 -7.62
N ALA A 83 0.79 15.97 -8.71
CA ALA A 83 1.96 16.46 -9.47
C ALA A 83 3.05 17.08 -8.59
#